data_AF-A0A1M7E5P3-F1
#
_entry.id   AF-A0A1M7E5P3-F1
#
_cell.length_a   1.000
_cell.length_b   1.000
_cell.length_c   1.000
_cell.angle_alpha   90.00
_cell.angle_beta   90.00
_cell.angle_gamma   90.00
#
_symmetry.space_group_name_H-M   'P 1'
#
loop_
_entity.id
_entity.type
_entity.pdbx_description
1 polymer ?
#
loop_
_entity_poly.entity_id
_entity_poly.type
_entity_poly.pdbx_seq_one_letter_code
_entity_poly.pdbx_strand_id
1 'polypeptide(L)'
;MAITLYTSDASVQQFRAFGDVLSRQLAQPVHLRPLSELPPPNPLRRQQQLRAELGTLQAQLDSVDYLLTVGQSEPRRYEQELTLLRQDRTRIEGVMAGVEQQLREAGRAAGPQEGGEPR
;
A
#
# COMPACT_ATOMS: atom_id res chain seq x y z
N MET A 1 3.45 -23.48 -5.10
CA MET A 1 2.51 -22.41 -4.70
C MET A 1 1.25 -22.54 -5.54
N ALA A 2 0.07 -22.29 -4.97
CA ALA A 2 -1.21 -22.36 -5.67
C ALA A 2 -1.75 -20.94 -5.90
N ILE A 3 -2.37 -20.70 -7.05
CA ILE A 3 -2.99 -19.42 -7.40
C ILE A 3 -4.48 -19.51 -7.08
N THR A 4 -5.03 -18.52 -6.37
CA THR A 4 -6.48 -18.45 -6.13
C THR A 4 -7.05 -17.28 -6.91
N LEU A 5 -8.03 -17.54 -7.79
CA LEU A 5 -8.76 -16.53 -8.53
C LEU A 5 -10.17 -16.42 -7.95
N TYR A 6 -10.60 -15.19 -7.70
CA TYR A 6 -11.96 -14.93 -7.23
C TYR A 6 -12.84 -14.51 -8.40
N THR A 7 -14.00 -15.14 -8.55
CA THR A 7 -14.95 -14.89 -9.65
C THR A 7 -16.33 -14.56 -9.09
N SER A 8 -17.16 -13.87 -9.87
CA SER A 8 -18.54 -13.57 -9.49
C SER A 8 -19.36 -14.83 -9.24
N ASP A 9 -19.10 -15.89 -10.01
CA ASP A 9 -19.67 -17.21 -9.82
C ASP A 9 -18.63 -18.28 -10.21
N ALA A 10 -18.17 -19.07 -9.24
CA ALA A 10 -17.18 -20.12 -9.44
C ALA A 10 -17.76 -21.37 -10.13
N SER A 11 -19.09 -21.45 -10.27
CA SER A 11 -19.78 -22.56 -10.93
C SER A 11 -19.86 -22.40 -12.45
N VAL A 12 -19.67 -21.19 -12.97
CA VAL A 12 -19.72 -20.89 -14.41
C VAL A 12 -18.62 -21.63 -15.16
N GLN A 13 -19.01 -22.39 -16.19
CA GLN A 13 -18.13 -23.29 -16.93
C GLN A 13 -16.96 -22.56 -17.62
N GLN A 14 -17.20 -21.34 -18.11
CA GLN A 14 -16.20 -20.50 -18.76
C GLN A 14 -15.05 -20.16 -17.82
N PHE A 15 -15.33 -19.84 -16.56
CA PHE A 15 -14.27 -19.55 -15.58
C PHE A 15 -13.48 -20.80 -15.22
N ARG A 16 -14.13 -21.97 -15.15
CA ARG A 16 -13.43 -23.26 -14.96
C ARG A 16 -12.47 -23.56 -16.09
N ALA A 17 -12.94 -23.46 -17.34
CA ALA A 17 -12.10 -23.66 -18.51
C ALA A 17 -10.91 -22.69 -18.53
N PHE A 18 -11.12 -21.43 -18.13
CA PHE A 18 -10.06 -20.44 -18.01
C PHE A 18 -9.05 -20.79 -16.90
N GLY A 19 -9.54 -21.21 -15.72
CA GLY A 19 -8.69 -21.68 -14.63
C GLY A 19 -7.82 -22.88 -15.01
N ASP A 20 -8.37 -23.82 -15.78
CA ASP A 20 -7.64 -24.99 -16.28
C ASP A 20 -6.53 -24.61 -17.25
N VAL A 21 -6.80 -23.65 -18.15
CA VAL A 21 -5.78 -23.12 -19.08
C VAL A 21 -4.65 -22.46 -18.30
N LEU A 22 -4.97 -21.61 -17.31
CA LEU A 22 -3.98 -20.95 -16.48
C LEU A 22 -3.15 -21.93 -15.65
N SER A 23 -3.78 -22.98 -15.12
CA SER A 23 -3.11 -24.03 -14.36
C SER A 23 -2.03 -24.74 -15.19
N ARG A 24 -2.35 -25.05 -16.46
CA ARG A 24 -1.41 -25.65 -17.40
C ARG A 24 -0.30 -24.68 -17.81
N GLN A 25 -0.64 -23.42 -18.08
CA GLN A 25 0.32 -22.43 -18.55
C GLN A 25 1.33 -22.02 -17.48
N LEU A 26 0.89 -21.92 -16.22
CA LEU A 26 1.74 -21.49 -15.10
C LEU A 26 2.38 -22.65 -14.35
N ALA A 27 2.07 -23.90 -14.73
CA ALA A 27 2.49 -25.12 -14.02
C ALA A 27 2.19 -25.06 -12.50
N GLN A 28 1.09 -24.42 -12.13
CA GLN A 28 0.68 -24.19 -10.75
C GLN A 28 -0.82 -24.46 -10.60
N PRO A 29 -1.27 -25.11 -9.52
CA PRO A 29 -2.69 -25.35 -9.30
C PRO A 29 -3.45 -24.02 -9.14
N VAL A 30 -4.55 -23.88 -9.89
CA VAL A 30 -5.45 -22.72 -9.84
C VAL A 30 -6.75 -23.12 -9.14
N HIS A 31 -7.11 -22.37 -8.10
CA HIS A 31 -8.37 -22.53 -7.38
C HIS A 31 -9.31 -21.37 -7.72
N LEU A 32 -10.55 -21.70 -8.13
CA LEU A 32 -11.61 -20.72 -8.33
C LEU A 32 -12.45 -20.63 -7.07
N ARG A 33 -12.64 -19.42 -6.56
CA ARG A 33 -13.51 -19.14 -5.41
C ARG A 33 -14.49 -18.03 -5.76
N PRO A 34 -15.69 -18.02 -5.16
CA PRO A 34 -16.61 -16.91 -5.33
C PRO A 34 -16.08 -15.65 -4.64
N LEU A 35 -16.46 -14.46 -5.14
CA LEU A 35 -16.10 -13.18 -4.53
C LEU A 35 -16.60 -13.03 -3.08
N SER A 36 -17.65 -13.76 -2.69
CA SER A 36 -18.13 -13.80 -1.30
C SER A 36 -17.13 -14.42 -0.33
N GLU A 37 -16.19 -15.23 -0.82
CA GLU A 37 -15.10 -15.82 -0.04
C GLU A 37 -13.82 -14.98 -0.09
N LEU A 38 -13.87 -13.76 -0.65
CA LEU A 38 -12.72 -12.89 -0.67
C LEU A 38 -12.26 -12.66 0.78
N PRO A 39 -11.01 -13.02 1.12
CA PRO A 39 -10.52 -12.82 2.47
C PRO A 39 -10.57 -11.31 2.77
N PRO A 40 -10.96 -10.92 3.99
CA PRO A 40 -10.94 -9.53 4.37
C PRO A 40 -9.53 -8.97 4.17
N PRO A 41 -9.39 -7.70 3.74
CA PRO A 41 -8.09 -7.09 3.55
C PRO A 41 -7.28 -7.23 4.83
N ASN A 42 -6.09 -7.86 4.74
CA ASN A 42 -5.26 -8.13 5.90
C ASN A 42 -4.75 -6.80 6.49
N PRO A 43 -5.26 -6.37 7.66
CA PRO A 43 -4.96 -5.04 8.19
C PRO A 43 -3.49 -4.93 8.59
N LEU A 44 -2.87 -6.02 9.05
CA LEU A 44 -1.46 -6.06 9.39
C LEU A 44 -0.57 -5.88 8.15
N ARG A 45 -0.92 -6.53 7.04
CA ARG A 45 -0.18 -6.36 5.78
C ARG A 45 -0.30 -4.92 5.27
N ARG A 46 -1.50 -4.33 5.33
CA ARG A 46 -1.71 -2.93 4.94
C ARG A 46 -0.93 -1.98 5.85
N GLN A 47 -0.94 -2.21 7.16
CA GLN A 47 -0.18 -1.41 8.13
C GLN A 47 1.34 -1.50 7.89
N GLN A 48 1.86 -2.69 7.57
CA GLN A 48 3.28 -2.87 7.21
C GLN A 48 3.64 -2.10 5.94
N GLN A 49 2.77 -2.13 4.91
CA GLN A 49 2.96 -1.35 3.68
C GLN A 49 2.99 0.15 3.96
N LEU A 50 2.05 0.66 4.76
CA LEU A 50 1.99 2.07 5.15
C LEU A 50 3.24 2.51 5.93
N ARG A 51 3.78 1.65 6.82
CA ARG A 51 5.05 1.94 7.52
C ARG A 51 6.24 2.00 6.56
N ALA A 52 6.31 1.09 5.60
CA ALA A 52 7.37 1.11 4.59
C ALA A 52 7.28 2.34 3.68
N GLU A 53 6.05 2.76 3.34
CA GLU A 53 5.78 3.98 2.61
C GLU A 53 6.25 5.22 3.39
N LEU A 54 5.93 5.32 4.68
CA LEU A 54 6.46 6.40 5.55
C LEU A 54 7.99 6.43 5.58
N GLY A 55 8.65 5.28 5.70
CA GLY A 55 10.11 5.21 5.68
C GLY A 55 10.70 5.71 4.36
N THR A 56 10.02 5.45 3.24
CA THR A 56 10.43 5.92 1.92
C THR A 56 10.24 7.43 1.77
N LEU A 57 9.10 7.95 2.22
CA LEU A 57 8.80 9.38 2.20
C LEU A 57 9.75 10.17 3.11
N GLN A 58 10.10 9.63 4.28
CA GLN A 58 11.07 10.24 5.18
C GLN A 58 12.45 10.35 4.51
N ALA A 59 12.93 9.29 3.87
CA ALA A 59 14.22 9.32 3.16
C ALA A 59 14.22 10.34 1.98
N GLN A 60 13.08 10.49 1.30
CA GLN A 60 12.91 11.52 0.28
C GLN A 60 12.94 12.93 0.89
N LEU A 61 12.26 13.14 2.01
CA LEU A 61 12.25 14.42 2.72
C LEU A 61 13.66 14.80 3.18
N ASP A 62 14.40 13.86 3.78
CA ASP A 62 15.79 14.07 4.22
C ASP A 62 16.69 14.47 3.02
N SER A 63 16.46 13.87 1.85
CA SER A 63 17.18 14.21 0.62
C SER A 63 16.85 15.61 0.13
N VAL A 64 15.58 16.02 0.18
CA VAL A 64 15.13 17.37 -0.19
C VAL A 64 15.70 18.41 0.77
N ASP A 65 15.67 18.15 2.08
CA ASP A 65 16.20 19.06 3.09
C ASP A 65 17.72 19.22 2.97
N TYR A 66 18.44 18.14 2.62
CA TYR A 66 19.86 18.23 2.28
C TYR A 66 20.10 19.14 1.07
N LEU A 67 19.36 18.94 -0.04
CA LEU A 67 19.50 19.75 -1.25
C LEU A 67 19.13 21.22 -1.02
N LEU A 68 18.11 21.49 -0.20
CA LEU A 68 17.75 22.84 0.22
C LEU A 68 18.88 23.51 0.99
N THR A 69 19.54 22.77 1.89
CA THR A 69 20.67 23.27 2.67
C THR A 69 21.86 23.62 1.75
N VAL A 70 22.17 22.75 0.80
CA VAL A 70 23.23 22.99 -0.20
C VAL A 70 22.89 24.17 -1.10
N GLY A 71 21.68 24.22 -1.67
CA GLY A 71 21.28 25.30 -2.57
C GLY A 71 21.23 26.67 -1.90
N GLN A 72 20.99 26.73 -0.58
CA GLN A 72 20.97 27.97 0.19
C GLN A 72 22.35 28.63 0.32
N SER A 73 23.46 27.93 0.07
CA SER A 73 24.78 28.58 0.03
C SER A 73 24.97 29.43 -1.23
N GLU A 74 24.23 29.15 -2.31
CA GLU A 74 24.29 29.87 -3.59
C GLU A 74 22.87 30.20 -4.13
N PRO A 75 22.06 30.99 -3.39
CA PRO A 75 20.62 31.12 -3.67
C PRO A 75 20.32 31.81 -5.00
N ARG A 76 21.21 32.69 -5.48
CA ARG A 76 21.05 33.35 -6.80
C ARG A 76 21.29 32.41 -7.97
N ARG A 77 22.04 31.32 -7.76
CA ARG A 77 22.36 30.34 -8.80
C ARG A 77 21.27 29.27 -8.93
N TYR A 78 20.62 28.95 -7.81
CA TYR A 78 19.68 27.85 -7.69
C TYR A 78 18.25 28.30 -7.33
N GLU A 79 17.85 29.52 -7.68
CA GLU A 79 16.58 30.10 -7.26
C GLU A 79 15.36 29.25 -7.68
N GLN A 80 15.40 28.72 -8.90
CA GLN A 80 14.32 27.88 -9.44
C GLN A 80 14.29 26.53 -8.74
N GLU A 81 15.44 25.88 -8.57
CA GLU A 81 15.59 24.60 -7.89
C GLU A 81 15.15 24.69 -6.43
N LEU A 82 15.54 25.76 -5.72
CA LEU A 82 15.10 26.01 -4.34
C LEU A 82 13.58 26.19 -4.25
N THR A 83 12.96 26.81 -5.25
CA THR A 83 11.50 26.95 -5.30
C THR A 83 10.82 25.60 -5.49
N LEU A 84 11.31 24.78 -6.43
CA LEU A 84 10.81 23.42 -6.67
C LEU A 84 11.00 22.52 -5.44
N LEU A 85 12.17 22.54 -4.82
CA LEU A 85 12.47 21.76 -3.62
C LEU A 85 11.56 22.13 -2.44
N ARG A 86 11.21 23.41 -2.26
CA ARG A 86 10.23 23.83 -1.23
C ARG A 86 8.82 23.30 -1.53
N GLN A 87 8.42 23.28 -2.79
CA GLN A 87 7.13 22.69 -3.21
C GLN A 87 7.13 21.17 -2.99
N ASP A 88 8.21 20.50 -3.35
CA ASP A 88 8.37 19.06 -3.16
C ASP A 88 8.35 18.70 -1.67
N ARG A 89 9.05 19.47 -0.82
CA ARG A 89 9.01 19.34 0.64
C ARG A 89 7.57 19.40 1.16
N THR A 90 6.81 20.43 0.77
CA THR A 90 5.42 20.63 1.19
C THR A 90 4.53 19.47 0.72
N ARG A 91 4.74 19.00 -0.52
CA ARG A 91 4.01 17.85 -1.08
C ARG A 91 4.28 16.58 -0.28
N ILE A 92 5.55 16.27 -0.01
CA ILE A 92 5.96 15.08 0.73
C ILE A 92 5.37 15.11 2.15
N GLU A 93 5.47 16.23 2.85
CA GLU A 93 4.87 16.40 4.19
C GLU A 93 3.35 16.15 4.17
N GLY A 94 2.65 16.67 3.15
CA GLY A 94 1.21 16.44 2.98
C GLY A 94 0.86 14.97 2.74
N VAL A 95 1.63 14.26 1.93
CA VAL A 95 1.45 12.81 1.70
C VAL A 95 1.72 12.03 2.98
N MET A 96 2.81 12.34 3.69
CA MET A 96 3.15 11.69 4.96
C MET A 96 2.02 11.83 5.99
N ALA A 97 1.46 13.03 6.17
CA ALA A 97 0.34 13.25 7.08
C ALA A 97 -0.88 12.37 6.73
N GLY A 98 -1.15 12.19 5.43
CA GLY A 98 -2.20 11.28 4.96
C GLY A 98 -1.92 9.81 5.27
N VAL A 99 -0.70 9.36 5.06
CA VAL A 99 -0.27 7.97 5.37
C VAL A 99 -0.31 7.71 6.89
N GLU A 100 0.12 8.67 7.71
CA GLU A 100 0.03 8.59 9.17
C GLU A 100 -1.42 8.55 9.67
N GLN A 101 -2.32 9.29 9.04
CA GLN A 101 -3.75 9.20 9.33
C GLN A 101 -4.29 7.80 9.02
N GLN A 102 -3.98 7.25 7.85
CA GLN A 102 -4.38 5.87 7.49
C GLN A 102 -3.81 4.85 8.47
N LEU A 103 -2.58 5.04 8.95
CA LEU A 103 -1.96 4.15 9.92
C LEU A 103 -2.69 4.18 11.28
N ARG A 104 -3.12 5.37 11.72
CA ARG A 104 -3.90 5.55 12.95
C ARG A 104 -5.28 4.91 12.83
N GLU A 105 -5.95 5.09 11.69
CA GLU A 105 -7.24 4.47 11.40
C GLU A 105 -7.15 2.94 11.36
N ALA A 106 -6.12 2.40 10.71
CA ALA A 106 -5.85 0.97 10.67
C ALA A 106 -5.53 0.40 12.07
N GLY A 107 -4.83 1.16 12.92
CA GLY A 107 -4.56 0.79 14.31
C GLY A 107 -5.80 0.79 15.19
N ARG A 108 -6.73 1.73 14.99
CA ARG A 108 -8.02 1.77 15.71
C ARG A 108 -8.96 0.65 15.32
N ALA A 109 -8.99 0.27 14.04
CA ALA A 109 -9.77 -0.86 13.57
C ALA A 109 -9.28 -2.21 14.11
N ALA A 110 -8.06 -2.27 14.67
CA ALA A 110 -7.39 -3.49 15.10
C ALA A 110 -7.46 -3.80 16.61
N GLY A 111 -8.20 -3.04 17.44
CA GLY A 111 -8.38 -3.43 18.84
C GLY A 111 -9.66 -2.90 19.51
N PRO A 112 -10.14 -3.52 20.62
CA PRO A 112 -10.02 -4.91 21.04
C PRO A 112 -11.29 -5.71 20.69
N GLN A 113 -11.14 -6.96 20.23
CA GLN A 113 -12.20 -7.97 20.41
C GLN A 113 -12.15 -8.39 21.88
N GLU A 114 -12.76 -7.60 22.77
CA GLU A 114 -13.01 -8.04 24.15
C GLU A 114 -14.13 -9.08 24.17
N GLY A 115 -13.90 -10.10 25.01
CA GLY A 115 -14.64 -11.34 25.09
C GLY A 115 -16.16 -11.19 25.20
N GLY A 116 -16.85 -12.05 24.46
CA GLY A 116 -18.29 -12.22 24.52
C GLY A 116 -18.65 -13.68 24.32
N GLU A 117 -18.12 -14.58 25.15
CA GLU A 117 -18.77 -15.87 25.42
C GLU A 117 -19.64 -15.68 26.67
N PRO A 118 -20.98 -15.62 26.54
CA PRO A 118 -21.85 -16.04 27.61
C PRO A 118 -22.11 -17.55 27.48
N ARG A 119 -21.92 -18.21 28.62
CA ARG A 119 -22.26 -19.61 28.89
C ARG A 119 -23.73 -19.93 28.65
#